data_AF-A0A528CQA5-F1
#
_entry.id   AF-A0A528CQA5-F1
#
_cell.length_a   1.000
_cell.length_b   1.000
_cell.length_c   1.000
_cell.angle_alpha   90.00
_cell.angle_beta   90.00
_cell.angle_gamma   90.00
#
_symmetry.space_group_name_H-M   'P 1'
#
loop_
_entity.id
_entity.type
_entity.pdbx_description
1 polymer ?
#
loop_
_entity_poly.entity_id
_entity_poly.type
_entity_poly.pdbx_seq_one_letter_code
_entity_poly.pdbx_strand_id
1 'polypeptide(L)'
;EYNHGPTAVLKNAIDYAANEWNKKPAGFVGYGSVGGARAVEQLRLHAVELQMAPVKSAVHIAWADFLAVRQGEKKLEELEHLNQAATALVNDVA
;
A
#
# COMPACT_ATOMS: atom_id res chain seq x y z
N GLU A 1 -3.39 -4.34 6.63
CA GLU A 1 -3.22 -3.63 7.92
C GLU A 1 -3.54 -4.59 9.05
N TYR A 2 -2.64 -4.72 10.02
CA TYR A 2 -2.86 -5.51 11.23
C TYR A 2 -2.83 -4.57 12.44
N ASN A 3 -3.94 -4.50 13.18
CA ASN A 3 -4.08 -3.67 14.38
C ASN A 3 -3.61 -2.22 14.17
N HIS A 4 -4.11 -1.56 13.12
CA HIS A 4 -3.77 -0.17 12.76
C HIS A 4 -2.31 0.07 12.31
N GLY A 5 -1.51 -0.98 12.09
CA GLY A 5 -0.13 -0.86 11.63
C GLY A 5 0.24 -1.78 10.45
N PRO A 6 1.46 -1.63 9.93
CA PRO A 6 2.03 -2.60 9.00
C PRO A 6 2.20 -3.96 9.68
N THR A 7 2.30 -5.02 8.88
CA THR A 7 2.62 -6.33 9.42
C THR A 7 4.07 -6.33 9.95
N ALA A 8 4.32 -7.04 11.04
CA ALA A 8 5.66 -7.14 11.61
C ALA A 8 6.67 -7.70 10.59
N VAL A 9 6.24 -8.68 9.78
CA VAL A 9 7.06 -9.27 8.72
C VAL A 9 7.43 -8.25 7.65
N LEU A 10 6.48 -7.40 7.23
CA LEU A 10 6.77 -6.34 6.26
C LEU A 10 7.77 -5.35 6.84
N LYS A 11 7.51 -4.80 8.04
CA LYS A 11 8.42 -3.84 8.68
C LYS A 11 9.83 -4.40 8.82
N ASN A 12 9.97 -5.64 9.28
CA ASN A 12 11.26 -6.31 9.38
C ASN A 12 11.97 -6.45 8.02
N ALA A 13 11.23 -6.75 6.95
CA ALA A 13 11.82 -6.86 5.61
C ALA A 13 12.34 -5.51 5.10
N ILE A 14 11.60 -4.41 5.33
CA ILE A 14 12.03 -3.06 4.95
C ILE A 14 13.27 -2.63 5.75
N ASP A 15 13.29 -2.90 7.06
CA ASP A 15 14.44 -2.57 7.91
C ASP A 15 15.70 -3.34 7.50
N TYR A 16 15.55 -4.62 7.15
CA TYR A 16 16.67 -5.46 6.72
C TYR A 16 17.27 -4.97 5.38
N ALA A 17 16.42 -4.55 4.43
CA ALA A 17 16.84 -4.10 3.10
C ALA A 17 17.08 -2.58 3.00
N ALA A 18 17.26 -1.90 4.13
CA ALA A 18 17.32 -0.44 4.20
C ALA A 18 18.39 0.17 3.28
N ASN A 19 19.55 -0.47 3.13
CA ASN A 19 20.64 0.03 2.29
C ASN A 19 20.30 -0.05 0.79
N GLU A 20 19.70 -1.15 0.36
CA GLU A 20 19.32 -1.42 -1.02
C GLU A 20 18.17 -0.51 -1.48
N TRP A 21 17.32 -0.11 -0.54
CA TRP A 21 16.11 0.68 -0.79
C TRP A 21 16.30 2.18 -0.59
N ASN A 22 17.47 2.57 -0.09
CA ASN A 22 17.86 3.97 0.05
C ASN A 22 17.71 4.73 -1.29
N LYS A 23 17.10 5.92 -1.23
CA LYS A 23 16.77 6.80 -2.37
C LYS A 23 15.88 6.16 -3.44
N LYS A 24 15.21 5.04 -3.16
CA LYS A 24 14.21 4.47 -4.08
C LYS A 24 12.83 5.10 -3.85
N PRO A 25 12.04 5.33 -4.91
CA PRO A 25 10.66 5.75 -4.75
C PRO A 25 9.84 4.61 -4.12
N ALA A 26 8.83 4.96 -3.32
CA ALA A 26 7.99 3.99 -2.60
C ALA A 26 6.50 4.28 -2.81
N GLY A 27 5.80 3.33 -3.42
CA GLY A 27 4.35 3.28 -3.51
C GLY A 27 3.77 2.20 -2.60
N PHE A 28 2.53 2.39 -2.13
CA PHE A 28 1.89 1.46 -1.21
C PHE A 28 0.56 0.92 -1.72
N VAL A 29 0.36 -0.38 -1.51
CA VAL A 29 -0.92 -1.07 -1.72
C VAL A 29 -1.33 -1.68 -0.38
N GLY A 30 -2.48 -1.26 0.13
CA GLY A 30 -3.01 -1.68 1.41
C GLY A 30 -4.35 -2.39 1.27
N TYR A 31 -4.58 -3.40 2.10
CA TYR A 31 -5.90 -3.97 2.31
C TYR A 31 -6.24 -4.05 3.80
N GLY A 32 -7.53 -3.99 4.11
CA GLY A 32 -8.07 -4.09 5.47
C GLY A 32 -9.45 -3.44 5.57
N SER A 33 -9.99 -3.33 6.78
CA SER A 33 -11.34 -2.79 7.00
C SER A 33 -11.56 -1.42 6.34
N VAL A 34 -10.54 -0.55 6.40
CA VAL A 34 -10.50 0.78 5.76
C VAL A 34 -9.39 0.90 4.70
N GLY A 35 -9.10 -0.18 3.97
CA GLY A 35 -8.11 -0.14 2.88
C GLY A 35 -6.65 -0.04 3.34
N GLY A 36 -6.39 -0.32 4.62
CA GLY A 36 -5.04 -0.27 5.20
C GLY A 36 -4.44 1.13 5.32
N ALA A 37 -5.26 2.18 5.31
CA ALA A 37 -4.83 3.57 5.34
C ALA A 37 -3.86 3.90 6.49
N ARG A 38 -4.06 3.31 7.68
CA ARG A 38 -3.28 3.64 8.89
C ARG A 38 -1.91 2.95 8.86
N ALA A 39 -1.89 1.71 8.36
CA ALA A 39 -0.63 1.03 8.08
C ALA A 39 0.20 1.79 7.04
N VAL A 40 -0.43 2.30 5.98
CA VAL A 40 0.24 3.11 4.94
C VAL A 40 0.79 4.41 5.53
N GLU A 41 0.02 5.11 6.37
CA GLU A 41 0.48 6.31 7.06
C GLU A 41 1.75 6.05 7.89
N GLN A 42 1.79 4.99 8.69
CA GLN A 42 2.98 4.61 9.45
C GLN A 42 4.16 4.22 8.54
N LEU A 43 3.91 3.44 7.48
CA LEU A 43 4.94 3.04 6.52
C LEU A 43 5.58 4.25 5.81
N ARG A 44 4.84 5.33 5.59
CA ARG A 44 5.41 6.57 5.04
C ARG A 44 6.45 7.18 5.97
N LEU A 45 6.17 7.24 7.27
CA LEU A 45 7.13 7.72 8.26
C LEU A 45 8.38 6.84 8.30
N HIS A 46 8.19 5.51 8.26
CA HIS A 46 9.31 4.57 8.20
C HIS A 46 10.13 4.70 6.90
N ALA A 47 9.47 4.86 5.75
CA ALA A 47 10.14 5.04 4.47
C ALA A 47 11.01 6.30 4.45
N VAL A 48 10.54 7.40 5.06
CA VAL A 48 11.34 8.63 5.21
C VAL A 48 12.57 8.38 6.08
N GLU A 49 12.43 7.70 7.23
CA GLU A 49 13.56 7.33 8.10
C GLU A 49 14.61 6.49 7.36
N LEU A 50 14.16 5.56 6.51
CA LEU A 50 15.02 4.69 5.69
C LEU A 50 15.50 5.35 4.40
N GLN A 51 15.37 6.68 4.29
CA GLN A 51 15.82 7.48 3.15
C GLN A 51 15.19 7.10 1.80
N MET A 52 14.00 6.50 1.81
CA MET A 52 13.19 6.27 0.61
C MET A 52 12.38 7.54 0.24
N ALA A 53 11.80 7.57 -0.96
CA ALA A 53 10.94 8.66 -1.43
C ALA A 53 9.47 8.19 -1.57
N PRO A 54 8.66 8.20 -0.49
CA PRO A 54 7.27 7.74 -0.55
C PRO A 54 6.35 8.76 -1.27
N VAL A 55 5.45 8.26 -2.12
CA VAL A 55 4.54 9.11 -2.94
C VAL A 55 3.13 9.17 -2.39
N LYS A 56 2.42 10.30 -2.49
CA LYS A 56 1.12 10.51 -1.82
C LYS A 56 0.05 9.49 -2.22
N SER A 57 -0.05 9.15 -3.51
CA SER A 57 -1.02 8.16 -4.00
C SER A 57 -0.77 6.78 -3.38
N ALA A 58 -1.84 5.98 -3.28
CA ALA A 58 -1.81 4.62 -2.78
C ALA A 58 -3.07 3.88 -3.24
N VAL A 59 -2.99 2.56 -3.33
CA VAL A 59 -4.16 1.71 -3.58
C VAL A 59 -4.69 1.20 -2.25
N HIS A 60 -5.96 1.48 -1.98
CA HIS A 60 -6.64 1.11 -0.73
C HIS A 60 -7.78 0.14 -1.04
N ILE A 61 -7.55 -1.15 -0.82
CA ILE A 61 -8.54 -2.21 -1.03
C ILE A 61 -9.38 -2.37 0.24
N ALA A 62 -10.57 -1.76 0.24
CA ALA A 62 -11.45 -1.77 1.40
C ALA A 62 -12.16 -3.12 1.57
N TRP A 63 -12.82 -3.30 2.72
CA TRP A 63 -13.54 -4.54 3.00
C TRP A 63 -14.62 -4.87 1.95
N ALA A 64 -15.32 -3.85 1.45
CA ALA A 64 -16.33 -4.03 0.41
C ALA A 64 -15.74 -4.59 -0.89
N ASP A 65 -14.59 -4.06 -1.33
CA ASP A 65 -13.85 -4.54 -2.50
C ASP A 65 -13.46 -6.00 -2.33
N PHE A 66 -12.90 -6.34 -1.16
CA PHE A 66 -12.50 -7.69 -0.83
C PHE A 66 -13.68 -8.66 -0.85
N LEU A 67 -14.84 -8.30 -0.29
CA LEU A 67 -16.03 -9.14 -0.29
C LEU A 67 -16.53 -9.43 -1.70
N ALA A 68 -16.65 -8.39 -2.54
CA ALA A 68 -17.10 -8.54 -3.93
C ALA A 68 -16.19 -9.50 -4.72
N VAL A 69 -14.87 -9.38 -4.54
CA VAL A 69 -13.89 -10.25 -5.20
C VAL A 69 -13.94 -11.67 -4.64
N ARG A 70 -14.01 -11.83 -3.32
CA ARG A 70 -14.05 -13.14 -2.64
C ARG A 70 -15.31 -13.94 -3.00
N GLN A 71 -16.44 -13.27 -3.17
CA GLN A 71 -17.71 -13.89 -3.55
C GLN A 71 -17.81 -14.18 -5.05
N GLY A 72 -16.84 -13.73 -5.85
CA GLY A 72 -16.84 -13.88 -7.30
C GLY A 72 -17.84 -12.96 -8.02
N GLU A 73 -18.37 -11.94 -7.33
CA GLU A 73 -19.29 -10.97 -7.92
C GLU A 73 -18.59 -10.03 -8.91
N LYS A 74 -17.34 -9.69 -8.59
CA LYS A 74 -16.47 -8.85 -9.42
C LYS A 74 -15.05 -9.37 -9.42
N LYS A 75 -14.33 -9.16 -10.51
CA LYS A 75 -12.88 -9.26 -10.52
C LYS A 75 -12.25 -7.95 -10.05
N LEU A 76 -11.00 -8.02 -9.59
CA LEU A 76 -10.25 -6.83 -9.16
C LEU A 76 -10.13 -5.79 -10.30
N GLU A 77 -9.97 -6.26 -11.54
CA GLU A 77 -9.87 -5.42 -12.75
C GLU A 77 -11.16 -4.66 -13.09
N GLU A 78 -12.30 -5.07 -12.55
CA GLU A 78 -13.61 -4.45 -12.79
C GLU A 78 -13.90 -3.34 -11.76
N LEU A 79 -13.03 -3.14 -10.76
CA LEU A 79 -13.15 -2.11 -9.75
C LEU A 79 -12.46 -0.82 -10.21
N GLU A 80 -13.23 0.06 -10.87
CA GLU A 80 -12.72 1.26 -11.51
C GLU A 80 -11.92 2.18 -10.56
N HIS A 81 -12.39 2.37 -9.32
CA HIS A 81 -11.68 3.21 -8.34
C HIS A 81 -10.30 2.65 -7.97
N LEU A 82 -10.13 1.33 -7.96
CA LEU A 82 -8.83 0.71 -7.73
C LEU A 82 -7.91 0.86 -8.94
N ASN A 83 -8.44 0.77 -10.16
CA ASN A 83 -7.67 1.01 -11.39
C ASN A 83 -7.19 2.47 -11.48
N GLN A 84 -8.06 3.43 -11.13
CA GLN A 84 -7.70 4.85 -11.06
C GLN A 84 -6.62 5.10 -9.99
N ALA A 85 -6.78 4.53 -8.79
CA ALA A 85 -5.79 4.64 -7.72
C ALA A 85 -4.44 4.00 -8.11
N ALA A 86 -4.46 2.84 -8.79
CA ALA A 86 -3.26 2.16 -9.27
C ALA A 86 -2.54 2.98 -10.35
N THR A 87 -3.29 3.59 -11.26
CA THR A 87 -2.72 4.46 -12.30
C THR A 87 -2.05 5.69 -11.68
N ALA A 88 -2.71 6.34 -10.71
CA ALA A 88 -2.11 7.45 -9.97
C ALA A 88 -0.84 7.02 -9.22
N LEU A 89 -0.87 5.85 -8.57
CA LEU A 89 0.29 5.30 -7.87
C LEU A 89 1.48 5.07 -8.78
N VAL A 90 1.26 4.43 -9.92
CA VAL A 90 2.32 4.15 -10.88
C VAL A 90 2.88 5.46 -11.45
N ASN A 91 2.02 6.42 -11.80
CA ASN A 91 2.45 7.71 -12.34
C ASN A 91 3.27 8.53 -11.33
N ASP A 92 2.99 8.42 -10.03
CA ASP A 92 3.77 9.14 -9.02
C ASP A 92 5.13 8.47 -8.72
N VAL A 93 5.23 7.14 -8.85
CA VAL A 93 6.46 6.37 -8.56
C VAL A 93 7.44 6.33 -9.75
N ALA A 94 6.91 6.36 -10.98
CA ALA A 94 7.67 6.27 -12.24
C ALA A 94 8.38 7.58 -12.59
#